data_AF-A0A5B7CPG7-F1
#
_entry.id   AF-A0A5B7CPG7-F1
#
_cell.length_a   1.000
_cell.length_b   1.000
_cell.length_c   1.000
_cell.angle_alpha   90.00
_cell.angle_beta   90.00
_cell.angle_gamma   90.00
#
_symmetry.space_group_name_H-M   'P 1'
#
loop_
_entity.id
_entity.type
_entity.pdbx_description
1 polymer ?
#
loop_
_entity_poly.entity_id
_entity_poly.type
_entity_poly.pdbx_seq_one_letter_code
_entity_poly.pdbx_strand_id
1 'polypeptide(L)'
;MDRKIVQVMSKLYEENEVKFTIGDISTGWMRYNNAVRQGCVISQPLLITYIEELIARIRISGRGRGADRKLGYLAHADDSVLMAESNEEMEELLQV
;
A
#
# COMPACT_ATOMS: atom_id res chain seq x y z
N MET A 1 -13.26 10.70 7.20
CA MET A 1 -13.87 9.35 7.17
C MET A 1 -14.79 9.21 8.37
N ASP A 2 -15.99 8.65 8.21
CA ASP A 2 -16.94 8.48 9.32
C ASP A 2 -16.35 7.54 10.39
N ARG A 3 -16.45 7.92 11.66
CA ARG A 3 -15.96 7.15 12.81
C ARG A 3 -16.50 5.71 12.82
N LYS A 4 -17.76 5.50 12.40
CA LYS A 4 -18.37 4.18 12.31
C LYS A 4 -17.69 3.30 11.26
N ILE A 5 -17.34 3.88 10.10
CA ILE A 5 -16.64 3.14 9.03
C ILE A 5 -15.26 2.70 9.52
N VAL A 6 -14.53 3.59 10.19
CA VAL A 6 -13.21 3.26 10.77
C VAL A 6 -13.34 2.11 11.77
N GLN A 7 -14.32 2.15 12.67
CA GLN A 7 -14.53 1.07 13.64
C GLN A 7 -14.83 -0.28 12.99
N VAL A 8 -15.68 -0.30 11.95
CA VAL A 8 -16.01 -1.53 11.23
C VAL A 8 -14.77 -2.09 10.54
N MET A 9 -13.97 -1.24 9.88
CA MET A 9 -12.73 -1.66 9.23
C MET A 9 -11.69 -2.17 10.22
N SER A 10 -11.50 -1.49 11.36
CA SER A 10 -10.58 -1.93 12.42
C SER A 10 -10.96 -3.31 12.94
N LYS A 11 -12.25 -3.55 13.24
CA LYS A 11 -12.71 -4.87 13.70
C LYS A 11 -12.53 -5.96 12.65
N LEU A 12 -12.78 -5.64 11.37
CA LEU A 12 -12.58 -6.61 10.28
C LEU A 12 -11.11 -7.04 10.16
N TYR A 13 -10.17 -6.20 10.58
CA TYR A 13 -8.73 -6.48 10.51
C TYR A 13 -8.08 -6.82 11.87
N GLU A 14 -8.85 -6.81 12.96
CA GLU A 14 -8.38 -7.14 14.32
C GLU A 14 -7.98 -8.63 14.44
N GLU A 15 -8.78 -9.52 13.85
CA GLU A 15 -8.50 -10.96 13.77
C GLU A 15 -8.28 -11.37 12.30
N ASN A 16 -7.23 -10.80 11.70
CA ASN A 16 -6.95 -11.04 10.29
C ASN A 16 -6.35 -12.44 10.07
N GLU A 17 -7.22 -13.42 9.87
CA GLU A 17 -6.87 -14.81 9.61
C GLU A 17 -7.21 -15.23 8.18
N VAL A 18 -6.35 -16.03 7.57
CA VAL A 18 -6.53 -16.55 6.21
C VAL A 18 -6.30 -18.06 6.18
N LYS A 19 -7.00 -18.70 5.25
CA LYS A 19 -6.87 -20.11 4.93
C LYS A 19 -6.91 -20.26 3.42
N PHE A 20 -5.91 -20.93 2.85
CA PHE A 20 -5.82 -21.15 1.42
C PHE A 20 -6.26 -22.57 1.08
N THR A 21 -7.01 -22.73 0.00
CA THR A 21 -7.40 -24.04 -0.52
C THR A 21 -7.09 -24.10 -2.00
N ILE A 22 -6.36 -25.12 -2.44
CA ILE A 22 -5.97 -25.37 -3.82
C ILE A 22 -6.31 -26.83 -4.13
N GLY A 23 -7.38 -27.05 -4.90
CA GLY A 23 -7.95 -28.39 -5.07
C GLY A 23 -8.37 -28.97 -3.73
N ASP A 24 -7.89 -30.17 -3.41
CA ASP A 24 -8.17 -30.87 -2.15
C ASP A 24 -7.21 -30.49 -1.01
N ILE A 25 -6.18 -29.67 -1.30
CA ILE A 25 -5.19 -29.26 -0.31
C ILE A 25 -5.65 -27.96 0.35
N SER A 26 -5.70 -27.95 1.67
CA SER A 26 -6.07 -26.77 2.45
C SER A 26 -5.05 -26.49 3.54
N THR A 27 -4.69 -25.22 3.74
CA THR A 27 -3.81 -24.81 4.83
C THR A 27 -4.55 -24.77 6.16
N GLY A 28 -3.82 -24.67 7.27
CA GLY A 28 -4.39 -24.21 8.53
C GLY A 28 -4.80 -22.73 8.47
N TRP A 29 -5.50 -22.28 9.51
CA TRP A 29 -5.70 -20.84 9.73
C TRP A 29 -4.38 -20.18 10.10
N MET A 30 -4.08 -19.05 9.47
CA MET A 30 -2.87 -18.27 9.70
C MET A 30 -3.24 -16.82 9.99
N ARG A 31 -2.71 -16.25 11.07
CA ARG A 31 -2.92 -14.84 11.43
C ARG A 31 -1.88 -13.94 10.77
N TYR A 32 -2.32 -12.82 10.21
CA TYR A 32 -1.48 -11.82 9.55
C TYR A 32 -1.64 -10.45 10.21
N ASN A 33 -0.55 -9.90 10.75
CA ASN A 33 -0.60 -8.67 11.54
C ASN A 33 -0.19 -7.40 10.77
N ASN A 34 0.44 -7.51 9.60
CA ASN A 34 1.03 -6.39 8.86
C ASN A 34 0.63 -6.33 7.38
N ALA A 35 -0.55 -6.86 7.04
CA ALA A 35 -1.00 -6.93 5.65
C ALA A 35 -2.52 -6.81 5.53
N VAL A 36 -2.98 -6.39 4.37
CA VAL A 36 -4.39 -6.51 3.97
C VAL A 36 -4.66 -7.91 3.38
N ARG A 37 -5.92 -8.39 3.41
CA ARG A 37 -6.24 -9.72 2.87
C ARG A 37 -6.33 -9.72 1.36
N GLN A 38 -5.66 -10.64 0.69
CA GLN A 38 -5.87 -10.84 -0.75
C GLN A 38 -7.32 -11.29 -1.01
N GLY A 39 -7.96 -10.72 -2.04
CA GLY A 39 -9.35 -11.02 -2.40
C GLY A 39 -10.42 -10.36 -1.53
N CYS A 40 -10.06 -9.63 -0.48
CA CYS A 40 -11.03 -8.85 0.31
C CYS A 40 -11.33 -7.52 -0.38
N VAL A 41 -12.62 -7.22 -0.57
CA VAL A 41 -13.09 -6.06 -1.34
C VAL A 41 -12.62 -4.71 -0.78
N ILE A 42 -12.33 -4.64 0.53
CA ILE A 42 -11.85 -3.41 1.18
C ILE A 42 -10.32 -3.31 1.23
N SER A 43 -9.58 -4.36 0.87
CA SER A 43 -8.11 -4.36 0.91
C SER A 43 -7.50 -3.34 -0.03
N GLN A 44 -8.01 -3.26 -1.26
CA GLN A 44 -7.47 -2.36 -2.27
C GLN A 44 -7.70 -0.88 -1.90
N PRO A 45 -8.90 -0.44 -1.47
CA PRO A 45 -9.09 0.92 -0.95
C PRO A 45 -8.21 1.26 0.27
N LEU A 46 -8.02 0.30 1.19
CA LEU A 46 -7.15 0.48 2.36
C LEU A 46 -5.67 0.66 1.95
N LEU A 47 -5.20 -0.15 1.00
CA LEU A 47 -3.82 -0.07 0.49
C LEU A 47 -3.58 1.26 -0.23
N ILE A 48 -4.51 1.70 -1.08
CA ILE A 48 -4.43 3.00 -1.77
C ILE A 48 -4.35 4.14 -0.74
N THR A 49 -5.24 4.13 0.26
CA THR A 49 -5.25 5.15 1.34
C THR A 49 -3.91 5.17 2.10
N TYR A 50 -3.32 4.00 2.35
CA TYR A 50 -2.02 3.90 3.01
C TYR A 50 -0.88 4.48 2.15
N ILE A 51 -0.86 4.17 0.85
CA ILE A 51 0.16 4.69 -0.08
C ILE A 51 0.06 6.21 -0.21
N GLU A 52 -1.15 6.77 -0.33
CA GLU A 52 -1.36 8.22 -0.39
C GLU A 52 -0.82 8.93 0.85
N GLU A 53 -1.09 8.39 2.05
CA GLU A 53 -0.58 8.92 3.31
C GLU A 53 0.94 8.77 3.42
N LEU A 54 1.51 7.65 2.96
CA LEU A 54 2.96 7.44 2.93
C LEU A 54 3.64 8.49 2.05
N ILE A 55 3.12 8.75 0.86
CA ILE A 55 3.64 9.76 -0.06
C ILE A 55 3.51 11.17 0.52
N ALA A 56 2.38 11.48 1.16
CA ALA A 56 2.19 12.75 1.85
C ALA A 56 3.24 12.94 2.96
N ARG A 57 3.51 11.90 3.75
CA ARG A 57 4.57 11.93 4.79
C ARG A 57 5.97 12.08 4.23
N ILE A 58 6.29 11.38 3.13
CA ILE A 58 7.58 11.52 2.45
C ILE A 58 7.76 12.98 2.00
N ARG A 59 6.76 13.56 1.33
CA ARG A 59 6.78 14.97 0.91
C ARG A 59 6.95 15.95 2.08
N ILE A 60 6.20 15.77 3.15
CA ILE A 60 6.28 16.64 4.34
C ILE A 60 7.64 16.53 5.03
N SER A 61 8.16 15.31 5.16
CA SER A 61 9.42 15.07 5.87
C SER A 61 10.65 15.51 5.08
N GLY A 62 10.53 15.66 3.75
CA GLY A 62 11.69 15.83 2.86
C GLY A 62 12.65 14.63 2.89
N ARG A 63 12.28 13.54 3.56
CA ARG A 63 13.09 12.34 3.76
C ARG A 63 12.57 11.24 2.85
N GLY A 64 13.19 11.14 1.68
CA GLY A 64 12.86 10.18 0.63
C GLY A 64 13.18 10.78 -0.74
N ARG A 65 13.68 9.98 -1.68
CA ARG A 65 14.00 10.47 -3.03
C ARG A 65 12.73 10.95 -3.72
N GLY A 66 12.78 12.17 -4.24
CA GLY A 66 11.65 12.84 -4.88
C GLY A 66 10.60 13.46 -3.93
N ALA A 67 10.87 13.57 -2.62
CA ALA A 67 9.99 14.25 -1.67
C ALA A 67 9.79 15.76 -1.95
N ASP A 68 10.82 16.40 -2.52
CA ASP A 68 10.90 17.82 -2.87
C ASP A 68 10.59 18.11 -4.34
N ARG A 69 10.52 17.06 -5.17
CA ARG A 69 10.16 17.14 -6.59
C ARG A 69 8.71 16.74 -6.83
N LYS A 70 8.13 17.24 -7.93
CA LYS A 70 6.83 16.77 -8.40
C LYS A 70 7.02 15.38 -9.02
N LEU A 71 7.15 14.36 -8.18
CA LEU A 71 7.11 12.97 -8.62
C LEU A 71 5.82 12.77 -9.41
N GLY A 72 5.94 12.63 -10.73
CA GLY A 72 4.89 12.13 -11.59
C GLY A 72 4.70 10.67 -11.25
N TYR A 73 4.02 10.38 -10.14
CA TYR A 73 3.78 9.03 -9.69
C TYR A 73 2.37 8.61 -10.12
N LEU A 74 2.30 7.49 -10.82
CA LEU A 74 1.08 6.73 -10.99
C LEU A 74 1.27 5.45 -10.19
N ALA A 75 0.54 5.28 -9.08
CA ALA A 75 0.48 3.98 -8.42
C ALA A 75 -0.84 3.30 -8.75
N HIS A 76 -0.76 2.03 -9.13
CA HIS A 76 -1.91 1.17 -9.31
C HIS A 76 -1.68 -0.13 -8.56
N ALA A 77 -2.47 -0.37 -7.51
CA ALA A 77 -2.26 -1.50 -6.61
C ALA A 77 -0.82 -1.54 -6.06
N ASP A 78 -0.02 -2.52 -6.47
CA ASP A 78 1.38 -2.71 -6.12
C ASP A 78 2.36 -2.11 -7.15
N ASP A 79 1.88 -1.71 -8.33
CA ASP A 79 2.69 -1.07 -9.36
C ASP A 79 2.90 0.41 -9.07
N SER A 80 4.10 0.91 -9.32
CA SER A 80 4.42 2.34 -9.30
C SER A 80 5.24 2.74 -10.52
N VAL A 81 4.89 3.87 -11.12
CA VAL A 81 5.62 4.47 -12.24
C VAL A 81 6.29 5.75 -11.75
N LEU A 82 7.60 5.87 -11.99
CA LEU A 82 8.36 7.10 -11.80
C LEU A 82 8.51 7.79 -13.16
N MET A 83 8.30 9.10 -13.20
CA MET A 83 8.52 9.92 -14.39
C MET A 83 9.59 10.98 -14.10
N ALA A 84 10.50 11.16 -15.04
CA ALA A 84 11.60 12.12 -14.99
C ALA A 84 11.73 12.83 -16.35
N GLU A 85 12.22 14.06 -16.35
CA GLU A 85 12.44 14.86 -17.57
C GLU A 85 13.80 14.56 -18.23
N SER A 86 14.70 13.87 -17.51
CA SER A 86 16.05 13.51 -17.97
C SER A 86 16.51 12.15 -17.43
N ASN A 87 17.53 11.57 -18.05
CA ASN A 87 18.14 10.32 -17.57
C ASN A 87 18.83 10.54 -16.22
N GLU A 88 19.47 11.69 -16.04
CA GLU A 88 20.11 12.08 -14.78
C GLU A 88 19.09 12.16 -13.64
N GLU A 89 17.92 12.76 -13.88
CA GLU A 89 16.83 12.79 -12.89
C GLU A 89 16.27 11.37 -12.62
N MET A 90 16.15 10.52 -13.64
CA MET A 90 15.74 9.12 -13.44
C MET A 90 16.75 8.35 -12.58
N GLU A 91 18.06 8.52 -12.81
CA GLU A 91 19.11 7.92 -11.98
C GLU A 91 19.04 8.44 -10.53
N GLU A 92 18.79 9.72 -10.33
CA GLU A 92 18.54 10.31 -9.02
C GLU A 92 17.26 9.79 -8.35
N LEU A 93 16.26 9.32 -9.10
CA LEU A 93 15.08 8.69 -8.52
C LEU A 93 15.31 7.20 -8.18
N LEU A 94 16.13 6.50 -8.96
CA LEU A 94 16.33 5.05 -8.87
C LEU A 94 17.40 4.60 -7.86
N GLN A 95 18.40 5.42 -7.59
CA GLN A 95 19.45 5.05 -6.64
C GLN A 95 18.83 4.92 -5.23
N VAL A 96 18.58 3.71 -4.75
CA VAL A 96 18.04 3.49 -3.39
C VAL A 96 19.04 3.92 -2.32
#